data_AF-A0A0N6ZAK0-F1
#
_entry.id   AF-A0A0N6ZAK0-F1
#
_cell.length_a   1.000
_cell.length_b   1.000
_cell.length_c   1.000
_cell.angle_alpha   90.00
_cell.angle_beta   90.00
_cell.angle_gamma   90.00
#
_symmetry.space_group_name_H-M   'P 1'
#
loop_
_entity.id
_entity.type
_entity.pdbx_description
1 polymer ?
#
loop_
_entity_poly.entity_id
_entity_poly.type
_entity_poly.pdbx_seq_one_letter_code
_entity_poly.pdbx_strand_id
1 'polypeptide(L)'
;AWLEFETDAKNISYVRVDRTRKLPLSVLVRALGFGSDSEIKEIFGDSDTLDLTLDKDVHKNPADSRVAEALKDIYDRLRPGEPKTTDSSRSLLISRFFDPRRYDLAAVGRYKVNKKLSLKNRLLGYTLAETLADPDTGEVLAAKGTVVNNEVMDVLKDYLDRDDFKTVTYTPSDEGAIPEPVTVQEIKVFSREIPDREIKL
;
A
#
# COMPACT_ATOMS: atom_id res chain seq x y z
N ALA A 1 17.17 2.24 8.32
CA ALA A 1 16.85 2.73 6.97
C ALA A 1 15.66 3.67 7.05
N TRP A 2 15.57 4.68 6.18
CA TRP A 2 14.41 5.58 6.08
C TRP A 2 13.58 5.25 4.84
N LEU A 3 12.29 5.53 4.88
CA LEU A 3 11.41 5.40 3.72
C LEU A 3 10.54 6.66 3.64
N GLU A 4 10.71 7.42 2.57
CA GLU A 4 10.10 8.74 2.40
C GLU A 4 9.27 8.73 1.12
N PHE A 5 8.05 9.25 1.19
CA PHE A 5 7.14 9.38 0.06
C PHE A 5 6.92 10.85 -0.28
N GLU A 6 6.92 11.20 -1.56
CA GLU A 6 6.64 12.55 -2.03
C GLU A 6 5.83 12.52 -3.33
N THR A 7 4.92 13.48 -3.49
CA THR A 7 4.26 13.75 -4.78
C THR A 7 4.81 15.07 -5.30
N ASP A 8 5.32 15.07 -6.53
CA ASP A 8 5.90 16.28 -7.12
C ASP A 8 4.83 17.21 -7.75
N ALA A 9 5.26 18.37 -8.23
CA ALA A 9 4.36 19.36 -8.84
C ALA A 9 3.68 18.88 -10.14
N LYS A 10 4.09 17.72 -10.69
CA LYS A 10 3.44 17.08 -11.84
C LYS A 10 2.48 15.97 -11.41
N ASN A 11 2.14 15.88 -10.12
CA ASN A 11 1.32 14.81 -9.53
C ASN A 11 1.90 13.41 -9.73
N ILE A 12 3.23 13.28 -9.82
CA ILE A 12 3.88 11.97 -9.86
C ILE A 12 4.34 11.62 -8.44
N SER A 13 3.98 10.43 -7.98
CA SER A 13 4.37 9.93 -6.67
C SER A 13 5.70 9.17 -6.73
N TYR A 14 6.59 9.52 -5.82
CA TYR A 14 7.92 8.94 -5.69
C TYR A 14 8.15 8.40 -4.28
N VAL A 15 9.14 7.51 -4.20
CA VAL A 15 9.71 7.01 -2.97
C VAL A 15 11.22 7.24 -2.95
N ARG A 16 11.75 7.53 -1.76
CA ARG A 16 13.18 7.48 -1.46
C ARG A 16 13.43 6.43 -0.40
N VAL A 17 14.39 5.55 -0.68
CA VAL A 17 14.86 4.53 0.26
C VAL A 17 16.18 5.02 0.84
N ASP A 18 16.26 5.20 2.15
CA ASP A 18 17.46 5.61 2.87
C ASP A 18 18.10 6.90 2.33
N ARG A 19 17.27 7.91 2.01
CA ARG A 19 17.66 9.22 1.49
C ARG A 19 18.41 9.17 0.15
N THR A 20 18.24 8.11 -0.62
CA THR A 20 18.80 8.02 -1.98
C THR A 20 17.99 8.80 -3.01
N ARG A 21 18.44 8.76 -4.27
CA ARG A 21 17.68 9.28 -5.41
C ARG A 21 16.27 8.68 -5.47
N LYS A 22 15.31 9.52 -5.87
CA LYS A 22 13.90 9.15 -5.98
C LYS A 22 13.65 8.10 -7.07
N LEU A 23 12.71 7.20 -6.80
CA LEU A 23 12.14 6.22 -7.73
C LEU A 23 10.62 6.43 -7.79
N PRO A 24 9.94 6.18 -8.92
CA PRO A 24 8.49 6.13 -8.94
C PRO A 24 7.97 5.18 -7.86
N LEU A 25 6.87 5.54 -7.19
CA LEU A 25 6.31 4.74 -6.08
C LEU A 25 6.03 3.29 -6.50
N SER A 26 5.54 3.09 -7.73
CA SER A 26 5.24 1.77 -8.30
C SER A 26 6.46 0.83 -8.33
N VAL A 27 7.69 1.36 -8.43
CA VAL A 27 8.91 0.54 -8.36
C VAL A 27 9.01 -0.17 -7.00
N LEU A 28 8.69 0.51 -5.89
CA LEU A 28 8.67 -0.16 -4.58
C LEU A 28 7.58 -1.24 -4.53
N VAL A 29 6.39 -0.95 -5.04
CA VAL A 29 5.26 -1.88 -5.03
C VAL A 29 5.58 -3.14 -5.84
N ARG A 30 6.20 -2.99 -7.02
CA ARG A 30 6.71 -4.11 -7.83
C ARG A 30 7.79 -4.90 -7.10
N ALA A 31 8.72 -4.24 -6.43
CA ALA A 31 9.76 -4.90 -5.66
C ALA A 31 9.21 -5.72 -4.46
N LEU A 32 8.05 -5.35 -3.93
CA LEU A 32 7.36 -6.14 -2.91
C LEU A 32 6.73 -7.42 -3.50
N GLY A 33 6.39 -7.43 -4.79
CA GLY A 33 5.92 -8.63 -5.49
C GLY A 33 4.72 -8.41 -6.41
N PHE A 34 4.19 -7.17 -6.52
CA PHE A 34 3.04 -6.85 -7.37
C PHE A 34 3.52 -6.30 -8.71
N GLY A 35 3.79 -7.22 -9.64
CA GLY A 35 4.58 -6.95 -10.83
C GLY A 35 3.87 -6.17 -11.92
N SER A 36 2.56 -6.31 -12.07
CA SER A 36 1.78 -5.74 -13.17
C SER A 36 1.06 -4.45 -12.77
N ASP A 37 0.78 -3.59 -13.76
CA ASP A 37 0.07 -2.33 -13.55
C ASP A 37 -1.36 -2.57 -13.07
N SER A 38 -1.99 -3.64 -13.55
CA SER A 38 -3.34 -4.06 -13.15
C SER A 38 -3.41 -4.44 -11.67
N GLU A 39 -2.43 -5.21 -11.16
CA GLU A 39 -2.36 -5.54 -9.72
C GLU A 39 -2.19 -4.29 -8.87
N ILE A 40 -1.32 -3.36 -9.30
CA ILE A 40 -1.09 -2.10 -8.58
C ILE A 40 -2.37 -1.26 -8.57
N LYS A 41 -3.10 -1.18 -9.68
CA LYS A 41 -4.40 -0.48 -9.77
C LYS A 41 -5.46 -1.17 -8.92
N GLU A 42 -5.45 -2.48 -8.79
CA GLU A 42 -6.36 -3.19 -7.90
C GLU A 42 -6.11 -2.85 -6.42
N ILE A 43 -4.85 -2.70 -6.02
CA ILE A 43 -4.46 -2.34 -4.65
C ILE A 43 -4.85 -0.89 -4.34
N PHE A 44 -4.45 0.07 -5.18
CA PHE A 44 -4.62 1.49 -4.87
C PHE A 44 -5.94 2.09 -5.38
N GLY A 45 -6.65 1.38 -6.25
CA GLY A 45 -7.75 1.93 -7.05
C GLY A 45 -7.24 2.80 -8.19
N ASP A 46 -8.16 3.24 -9.05
CA ASP A 46 -7.82 4.13 -10.16
C ASP A 46 -7.59 5.56 -9.66
N SER A 47 -6.50 6.19 -10.12
CA SER A 47 -6.27 7.62 -9.97
C SER A 47 -5.29 8.21 -10.96
N ASP A 48 -5.52 9.49 -11.31
CA ASP A 48 -4.66 10.26 -12.22
C ASP A 48 -3.21 10.30 -11.73
N THR A 49 -3.01 10.43 -10.40
CA THR A 49 -1.69 10.38 -9.77
C THR A 49 -1.02 9.01 -9.96
N LEU A 50 -1.79 7.92 -9.83
CA LEU A 50 -1.27 6.57 -10.03
C LEU A 50 -0.92 6.34 -11.49
N ASP A 51 -1.79 6.73 -12.43
CA ASP A 51 -1.56 6.60 -13.87
C ASP A 51 -0.28 7.33 -14.30
N LEU A 52 -0.12 8.60 -13.88
CA LEU A 52 1.10 9.38 -14.14
C LEU A 52 2.35 8.75 -13.51
N THR A 53 2.20 8.05 -12.39
CA THR A 53 3.30 7.35 -11.72
C THR A 53 3.69 6.07 -12.47
N LEU A 54 2.72 5.30 -12.93
CA LEU A 54 2.92 4.09 -13.72
C LEU A 54 3.57 4.42 -15.07
N ASP A 55 3.10 5.47 -15.76
CA ASP A 55 3.69 5.96 -17.00
C ASP A 55 5.18 6.35 -16.84
N LYS A 56 5.57 6.79 -15.64
CA LYS A 56 6.96 7.15 -15.33
C LYS A 56 7.85 5.93 -15.07
N ASP A 57 7.25 4.80 -14.73
CA ASP A 57 7.90 3.52 -14.39
C ASP A 57 8.01 2.62 -15.61
N VAL A 58 8.94 3.00 -16.51
CA VAL A 58 9.20 2.28 -17.75
C VAL A 58 10.01 1.02 -17.50
N HIS A 59 9.57 -0.11 -18.08
CA HIS A 59 10.32 -1.36 -18.11
C HIS A 59 11.49 -1.27 -19.10
N LYS A 60 12.71 -1.19 -18.58
CA LYS A 60 13.91 -0.91 -19.39
C LYS A 60 14.55 -2.17 -19.94
N ASN A 61 14.43 -3.30 -19.24
CA ASN A 61 15.09 -4.54 -19.61
C ASN A 61 14.07 -5.67 -19.83
N PRO A 62 13.69 -5.97 -21.08
CA PRO A 62 12.71 -7.02 -21.40
C PRO A 62 13.13 -8.44 -20.96
N ALA A 63 14.41 -8.66 -20.64
CA ALA A 63 14.89 -9.95 -20.15
C ALA A 63 14.57 -10.20 -18.67
N ASP A 64 14.26 -9.14 -17.91
CA ASP A 64 13.89 -9.24 -16.51
C ASP A 64 12.37 -9.20 -16.35
N SER A 65 11.84 -9.83 -15.31
CA SER A 65 10.47 -9.55 -14.88
C SER A 65 10.36 -8.11 -14.35
N ARG A 66 9.14 -7.58 -14.26
CA ARG A 66 8.89 -6.26 -13.64
C ARG A 66 9.32 -6.20 -12.18
N VAL A 67 9.15 -7.31 -11.44
CA VAL A 67 9.57 -7.45 -10.03
C VAL A 67 11.10 -7.45 -9.93
N ALA A 68 11.76 -8.26 -10.76
CA ALA A 68 13.22 -8.37 -10.79
C ALA A 68 13.89 -7.03 -11.18
N GLU A 69 13.37 -6.33 -12.20
CA GLU A 69 13.89 -5.01 -12.58
C GLU A 69 13.72 -4.02 -11.42
N ALA A 70 12.56 -4.00 -10.76
CA ALA A 70 12.30 -3.10 -9.65
C ALA A 70 13.23 -3.33 -8.45
N LEU A 71 13.49 -4.59 -8.10
CA LEU A 71 14.47 -4.95 -7.08
C LEU A 71 15.87 -4.43 -7.43
N LYS A 72 16.30 -4.64 -8.68
CA LYS A 72 17.60 -4.17 -9.18
C LYS A 72 17.71 -2.65 -9.23
N ASP A 73 16.63 -1.94 -9.58
CA ASP A 73 16.56 -0.48 -9.58
C ASP A 73 16.74 0.09 -8.16
N ILE A 74 16.11 -0.53 -7.16
CA ILE A 74 16.30 -0.16 -5.74
C ILE A 74 17.74 -0.46 -5.30
N TYR A 75 18.29 -1.63 -5.67
CA TYR A 75 19.68 -2.00 -5.36
C TYR A 75 20.66 -0.96 -5.89
N ASP A 76 20.53 -0.56 -7.16
CA ASP A 76 21.37 0.45 -7.81
C ASP A 76 21.38 1.80 -7.10
N ARG A 77 20.26 2.18 -6.47
CA ARG A 77 20.20 3.46 -5.72
C ARG A 77 20.89 3.37 -4.39
N LEU A 78 20.87 2.20 -3.77
CA LEU A 78 21.45 1.96 -2.47
C LEU A 78 22.94 1.56 -2.53
N ARG A 79 23.37 0.93 -3.63
CA ARG A 79 24.74 0.45 -3.87
C ARG A 79 25.16 0.70 -5.33
N PRO A 80 25.39 1.97 -5.70
CA PRO A 80 25.71 2.32 -7.08
C PRO A 80 27.07 1.72 -7.50
N GLY A 81 27.09 1.05 -8.65
CA GLY A 81 28.31 0.49 -9.25
C GLY A 81 28.66 -0.93 -8.80
N GLU A 82 27.97 -1.48 -7.81
CA GLU A 82 28.09 -2.91 -7.46
C GLU A 82 27.30 -3.77 -8.45
N PRO A 83 27.81 -4.95 -8.87
CA PRO A 83 27.04 -5.91 -9.63
C PRO A 83 25.76 -6.31 -8.88
N LYS A 84 24.64 -6.38 -9.60
CA LYS A 84 23.32 -6.70 -9.05
C LYS A 84 22.75 -7.96 -9.68
N THR A 85 22.22 -8.83 -8.84
CA THR A 85 21.37 -9.96 -9.25
C THR A 85 20.00 -9.78 -8.60
N THR A 86 18.97 -10.47 -9.10
CA THR A 86 17.64 -10.43 -8.49
C THR A 86 17.70 -10.88 -7.02
N ASP A 87 18.38 -11.99 -6.74
CA ASP A 87 18.49 -12.54 -5.38
C ASP A 87 19.23 -11.63 -4.39
N SER A 88 20.35 -11.05 -4.83
CA SER A 88 21.11 -10.10 -3.99
C SER A 88 20.31 -8.82 -3.75
N SER A 89 19.56 -8.36 -4.75
CA SER A 89 18.66 -7.20 -4.65
C SER A 89 17.51 -7.43 -3.67
N ARG A 90 16.86 -8.60 -3.79
CA ARG A 90 15.82 -9.07 -2.87
C ARG A 90 16.34 -9.16 -1.43
N SER A 91 17.45 -9.86 -1.23
CA SER A 91 18.07 -10.04 0.09
C SER A 91 18.43 -8.71 0.74
N LEU A 92 18.89 -7.75 -0.05
CA LEU A 92 19.23 -6.42 0.43
C LEU A 92 17.99 -5.63 0.88
N LEU A 93 16.87 -5.73 0.17
CA LEU A 93 15.61 -5.09 0.56
C LEU A 93 15.03 -5.73 1.84
N ILE A 94 15.02 -7.07 1.89
CA ILE A 94 14.57 -7.86 3.07
C ILE A 94 15.38 -7.47 4.31
N SER A 95 16.71 -7.55 4.23
CA SER A 95 17.58 -7.23 5.38
C SER A 95 17.44 -5.78 5.86
N ARG A 96 16.96 -4.85 5.03
CA ARG A 96 16.82 -3.44 5.41
C ARG A 96 15.52 -3.11 6.12
N PHE A 97 14.40 -3.74 5.76
CA PHE A 97 13.07 -3.37 6.27
C PHE A 97 12.33 -4.51 6.96
N PHE A 98 12.68 -5.76 6.67
CA PHE A 98 11.94 -6.95 7.11
C PHE A 98 12.77 -7.86 8.03
N ASP A 99 14.03 -7.53 8.33
CA ASP A 99 14.82 -8.18 9.37
C ASP A 99 14.60 -7.48 10.73
N PRO A 100 13.97 -8.14 11.72
CA PRO A 100 13.69 -7.54 13.04
C PRO A 100 14.95 -7.12 13.81
N ARG A 101 16.13 -7.64 13.46
CA ARG A 101 17.40 -7.25 14.07
C ARG A 101 17.95 -5.94 13.50
N ARG A 102 17.49 -5.52 12.31
CA ARG A 102 18.00 -4.36 11.58
C ARG A 102 16.98 -3.23 11.47
N TYR A 103 15.70 -3.54 11.54
CA TYR A 103 14.61 -2.57 11.47
C TYR A 103 13.60 -2.80 12.59
N ASP A 104 13.53 -1.86 13.53
CA ASP A 104 12.54 -1.86 14.61
C ASP A 104 11.97 -0.46 14.82
N LEU A 105 10.64 -0.37 14.85
CA LEU A 105 9.90 0.86 15.16
C LEU A 105 9.79 1.09 16.67
N ALA A 106 10.18 0.12 17.51
CA ALA A 106 9.88 0.04 18.93
C ALA A 106 8.36 0.05 19.21
N ALA A 107 7.98 -0.22 20.46
CA ALA A 107 6.56 -0.24 20.86
C ALA A 107 5.85 1.08 20.56
N VAL A 108 6.52 2.21 20.83
CA VAL A 108 5.95 3.55 20.61
C VAL A 108 5.78 3.87 19.12
N GLY A 109 6.74 3.48 18.27
CA GLY A 109 6.61 3.69 16.84
C GLY A 109 5.50 2.84 16.24
N ARG A 110 5.38 1.56 16.62
CA ARG A 110 4.25 0.69 16.22
C ARG A 110 2.91 1.28 16.65
N TYR A 111 2.79 1.73 17.91
CA TYR A 111 1.58 2.41 18.39
C TYR A 111 1.21 3.63 17.53
N LYS A 112 2.19 4.48 17.21
CA LYS A 112 1.95 5.69 16.40
C LYS A 112 1.52 5.35 14.97
N VAL A 113 2.16 4.39 14.32
CA VAL A 113 1.82 3.95 12.96
C VAL A 113 0.42 3.33 12.94
N ASN A 114 0.14 2.39 13.82
CA ASN A 114 -1.17 1.73 13.90
C ASN A 114 -2.29 2.73 14.18
N LYS A 115 -2.07 3.67 15.11
CA LYS A 115 -3.03 4.74 15.39
C LYS A 115 -3.27 5.63 14.17
N LYS A 116 -2.21 6.00 13.44
CA LYS A 116 -2.32 6.88 12.27
C LYS A 116 -3.03 6.22 11.09
N LEU A 117 -2.79 4.92 10.88
CA LEU A 117 -3.32 4.16 9.74
C LEU A 117 -4.66 3.47 10.00
N SER A 118 -5.07 3.34 11.27
CA SER A 118 -6.35 2.73 11.65
C SER A 118 -7.55 3.38 10.93
N LEU A 119 -8.41 2.54 10.35
CA LEU A 119 -9.64 2.98 9.68
C LEU A 119 -10.59 3.71 10.62
N LYS A 120 -10.55 3.43 11.92
CA LYS A 120 -11.33 4.17 12.95
C LYS A 120 -11.12 5.68 12.85
N ASN A 121 -9.88 6.10 12.60
CA ASN A 121 -9.52 7.51 12.52
C ASN A 121 -9.70 8.07 11.10
N ARG A 122 -9.70 7.21 10.07
CA ARG A 122 -9.72 7.63 8.67
C ARG A 122 -11.13 7.69 8.08
N LEU A 123 -12.07 6.86 8.56
CA LEU A 123 -13.43 6.81 8.04
C LEU A 123 -14.30 8.01 8.46
N LEU A 124 -13.98 8.66 9.58
CA LEU A 124 -14.83 9.72 10.13
C LEU A 124 -15.05 10.86 9.13
N GLY A 125 -16.32 11.16 8.87
CA GLY A 125 -16.79 12.17 7.91
C GLY A 125 -16.79 11.73 6.45
N TYR A 126 -16.40 10.48 6.13
CA TYR A 126 -16.60 9.93 4.79
C TYR A 126 -18.01 9.35 4.64
N THR A 127 -18.50 9.34 3.40
CA THR A 127 -19.73 8.66 3.01
C THR A 127 -19.41 7.27 2.51
N LEU A 128 -20.04 6.24 3.05
CA LEU A 128 -19.82 4.86 2.64
C LEU A 128 -20.27 4.62 1.19
N ALA A 129 -19.43 3.98 0.39
CA ALA A 129 -19.76 3.56 -0.97
C ALA A 129 -20.24 2.10 -1.04
N GLU A 130 -20.26 1.41 0.10
CA GLU A 130 -20.77 0.06 0.25
C GLU A 130 -21.49 -0.12 1.59
N THR A 131 -22.34 -1.15 1.67
CA THR A 131 -23.01 -1.52 2.92
C THR A 131 -22.06 -2.35 3.77
N LEU A 132 -21.90 -1.94 5.04
CA LEU A 132 -21.16 -2.67 6.06
C LEU A 132 -22.13 -3.54 6.85
N ALA A 133 -21.85 -4.83 6.93
CA ALA A 133 -22.66 -5.81 7.63
C ALA A 133 -21.78 -6.70 8.51
N ASP A 134 -22.37 -7.21 9.60
CA ASP A 134 -21.73 -8.17 10.49
C ASP A 134 -21.36 -9.45 9.71
N PRO A 135 -20.09 -9.91 9.73
CA PRO A 135 -19.66 -11.11 9.03
C PRO A 135 -20.38 -12.39 9.47
N ASP A 136 -20.83 -12.47 10.73
CA ASP A 136 -21.41 -13.68 11.30
C ASP A 136 -22.93 -13.74 11.10
N THR A 137 -23.60 -12.60 11.31
CA THR A 137 -25.07 -12.53 11.30
C THR A 137 -25.65 -11.98 10.01
N GLY A 138 -24.86 -11.22 9.23
CA GLY A 138 -25.33 -10.48 8.06
C GLY A 138 -26.17 -9.24 8.40
N GLU A 139 -26.26 -8.85 9.68
CA GLU A 139 -26.96 -7.65 10.10
C GLU A 139 -26.28 -6.40 9.54
N VAL A 140 -27.07 -5.47 8.99
CA VAL A 140 -26.55 -4.22 8.42
C VAL A 140 -26.14 -3.26 9.54
N LEU A 141 -24.83 -3.03 9.66
CA LEU A 141 -24.24 -2.09 10.62
C LEU A 141 -24.32 -0.65 10.12
N ALA A 142 -24.07 -0.45 8.82
CA ALA A 142 -24.18 0.85 8.17
C ALA A 142 -24.46 0.68 6.66
N ALA A 143 -25.46 1.38 6.14
CA ALA A 143 -25.84 1.28 4.74
C ALA A 143 -24.92 2.10 3.81
N LYS A 144 -24.84 1.70 2.53
CA LYS A 144 -24.26 2.54 1.47
C LYS A 144 -24.94 3.91 1.48
N GLY A 145 -24.15 4.98 1.39
CA GLY A 145 -24.61 6.37 1.44
C GLY A 145 -24.67 6.97 2.85
N THR A 146 -24.46 6.17 3.90
CA THR A 146 -24.37 6.70 5.27
C THR A 146 -23.06 7.46 5.47
N VAL A 147 -23.14 8.66 6.06
CA VAL A 147 -21.97 9.42 6.51
C VAL A 147 -21.50 8.85 7.84
N VAL A 148 -20.22 8.50 7.93
CA VAL A 148 -19.62 7.97 9.16
C VAL A 148 -19.42 9.11 10.15
N ASN A 149 -20.38 9.31 11.06
CA ASN A 149 -20.28 10.21 12.21
C ASN A 149 -19.84 9.43 13.46
N ASN A 150 -19.81 10.09 14.63
CA ASN A 150 -19.41 9.43 15.88
C ASN A 150 -20.37 8.30 16.29
N GLU A 151 -21.67 8.42 16.03
CA GLU A 151 -22.68 7.41 16.37
C GLU A 151 -22.47 6.13 15.53
N VAL A 152 -22.28 6.28 14.23
CA VAL A 152 -21.96 5.16 13.33
C VAL A 152 -20.60 4.56 13.69
N MET A 153 -19.61 5.38 14.04
CA MET A 153 -18.30 4.90 14.48
C MET A 153 -18.37 4.11 15.79
N ASP A 154 -19.27 4.47 16.71
CA ASP A 154 -19.48 3.74 17.95
C ASP A 154 -20.01 2.32 17.71
N VAL A 155 -20.77 2.11 16.63
CA VAL A 155 -21.19 0.77 16.17
C VAL A 155 -20.02 0.05 15.50
N LEU A 156 -19.30 0.72 14.58
CA LEU A 156 -18.29 0.08 13.75
C LEU A 156 -16.96 -0.23 14.47
N LYS A 157 -16.62 0.48 15.56
CA LYS A 157 -15.29 0.40 16.18
C LYS A 157 -14.88 -1.02 16.59
N ASP A 158 -15.79 -1.82 17.11
CA ASP A 158 -15.44 -3.16 17.58
C ASP A 158 -15.31 -4.12 16.39
N TYR A 159 -16.10 -3.91 15.33
CA TYR A 159 -15.97 -4.64 14.07
C TYR A 159 -14.68 -4.32 13.33
N LEU A 160 -14.25 -3.06 13.33
CA LEU A 160 -13.01 -2.64 12.67
C LEU A 160 -11.75 -3.26 13.29
N ASP A 161 -11.81 -3.74 14.54
CA ASP A 161 -10.71 -4.47 15.19
C ASP A 161 -10.69 -5.97 14.86
N ARG A 162 -11.72 -6.50 14.16
CA ARG A 162 -11.77 -7.91 13.76
C ARG A 162 -10.89 -8.16 12.54
N ASP A 163 -10.19 -9.29 12.54
CA ASP A 163 -9.30 -9.71 11.45
C ASP A 163 -10.05 -10.19 10.19
N ASP A 164 -11.36 -10.44 10.27
CA ASP A 164 -12.21 -10.92 9.18
C ASP A 164 -13.16 -9.84 8.63
N PHE A 165 -13.17 -8.65 9.21
CA PHE A 165 -14.08 -7.59 8.83
C PHE A 165 -13.49 -6.74 7.70
N LYS A 166 -14.10 -6.87 6.51
CA LYS A 166 -13.76 -6.07 5.32
C LYS A 166 -12.28 -6.18 4.94
N THR A 167 -11.74 -7.39 5.01
CA THR A 167 -10.36 -7.68 4.64
C THR A 167 -10.25 -8.28 3.24
N VAL A 168 -9.21 -7.88 2.51
CA VAL A 168 -8.82 -8.42 1.21
C VAL A 168 -7.41 -8.99 1.35
N THR A 169 -7.17 -10.15 0.73
CA THR A 169 -5.83 -10.76 0.74
C THR A 169 -5.21 -10.69 -0.64
N TYR A 170 -4.05 -10.04 -0.71
CA TYR A 170 -3.23 -9.92 -1.91
C TYR A 170 -2.12 -10.96 -1.90
N THR A 171 -1.91 -11.62 -3.03
CA THR A 171 -0.86 -12.64 -3.18
C THR A 171 0.26 -12.08 -4.05
N PRO A 172 1.42 -11.72 -3.45
CA PRO A 172 2.57 -11.24 -4.20
C PRO A 172 3.26 -12.38 -4.98
N SER A 173 4.04 -12.03 -5.99
CA SER A 173 4.93 -12.96 -6.69
C SER A 173 6.03 -13.49 -5.77
N ASP A 174 6.39 -14.76 -5.93
CA ASP A 174 7.50 -15.42 -5.22
C ASP A 174 8.86 -14.73 -5.42
N GLU A 175 9.02 -13.96 -6.50
CA GLU A 175 10.22 -13.16 -6.78
C GLU A 175 10.32 -11.91 -5.88
N GLY A 176 9.20 -11.44 -5.33
CA GLY A 176 9.09 -10.21 -4.55
C GLY A 176 9.73 -10.30 -3.16
N ALA A 177 10.01 -9.16 -2.54
CA ALA A 177 10.60 -9.13 -1.20
C ALA A 177 9.69 -9.71 -0.09
N ILE A 178 8.38 -9.75 -0.32
CA ILE A 178 7.41 -10.41 0.55
C ILE A 178 6.68 -11.47 -0.27
N PRO A 179 7.04 -12.76 -0.18
CA PRO A 179 6.33 -13.81 -0.93
C PRO A 179 5.03 -14.26 -0.24
N GLU A 180 4.87 -13.97 1.05
CA GLU A 180 3.68 -14.39 1.79
C GLU A 180 2.44 -13.54 1.46
N PRO A 181 1.23 -14.13 1.46
CA PRO A 181 -0.01 -13.38 1.30
C PRO A 181 -0.15 -12.25 2.32
N VAL A 182 -0.62 -11.09 1.86
CA VAL A 182 -0.80 -9.90 2.69
C VAL A 182 -2.28 -9.59 2.80
N THR A 183 -2.82 -9.66 4.00
CA THR A 183 -4.20 -9.26 4.29
C THR A 183 -4.24 -7.79 4.72
N VAL A 184 -5.10 -7.02 4.08
CA VAL A 184 -5.35 -5.61 4.39
C VAL A 184 -6.84 -5.37 4.57
N GLN A 185 -7.19 -4.45 5.47
CA GLN A 185 -8.57 -4.00 5.65
C GLN A 185 -8.87 -2.90 4.64
N GLU A 186 -9.96 -3.05 3.88
CA GLU A 186 -10.38 -2.10 2.85
C GLU A 186 -11.87 -1.77 3.00
N ILE A 187 -12.19 -0.48 3.09
CA ILE A 187 -13.58 -0.02 3.05
C ILE A 187 -13.75 1.01 1.93
N LYS A 188 -14.74 0.79 1.07
CA LYS A 188 -15.08 1.70 -0.02
C LYS A 188 -15.89 2.89 0.50
N VAL A 189 -15.42 4.09 0.15
CA VAL A 189 -16.09 5.35 0.45
C VAL A 189 -16.17 6.22 -0.80
N PHE A 190 -17.06 7.20 -0.80
CA PHE A 190 -17.06 8.22 -1.84
C PHE A 190 -15.95 9.24 -1.61
N SER A 191 -15.30 9.66 -2.68
CA SER A 191 -14.29 10.73 -2.67
C SER A 191 -14.93 12.05 -2.22
N ARG A 192 -14.18 12.82 -1.42
CA ARG A 192 -14.59 14.17 -1.00
C ARG A 192 -14.34 15.22 -2.06
N GLU A 193 -13.44 14.94 -3.00
CA GLU A 193 -13.01 15.88 -4.03
C GLU A 193 -13.73 15.66 -5.36
N ILE A 194 -14.04 14.41 -5.68
CA ILE A 194 -14.65 14.01 -6.95
C ILE A 194 -15.99 13.34 -6.66
N PRO A 195 -17.12 13.98 -7.01
CA PRO A 195 -18.45 13.42 -6.79
C PRO A 195 -18.59 12.02 -7.40
N ASP A 196 -19.33 11.15 -6.72
CA ASP A 196 -19.68 9.78 -7.13
C ASP A 196 -18.50 8.82 -7.37
N ARG A 197 -17.25 9.27 -7.21
CA ARG A 197 -16.07 8.43 -7.32
C ARG A 197 -15.88 7.60 -6.06
N GLU A 198 -15.90 6.28 -6.20
CA GLU A 198 -15.55 5.36 -5.14
C GLU A 198 -14.03 5.28 -4.96
N ILE A 199 -13.56 5.31 -3.72
CA ILE A 199 -12.16 5.11 -3.35
C ILE A 199 -12.07 4.07 -2.23
N LYS A 200 -10.91 3.40 -2.14
CA LYS A 200 -10.59 2.48 -1.06
C LYS A 200 -9.86 3.23 0.06
N LEU A 201 -10.32 3.08 1.30
CA LEU A 201 -9.59 3.53 2.48
C LEU A 201 -8.86 2.38 3.16
#